data_AF-A0A1F5ZQ93-F1
#
_entry.id   AF-A0A1F5ZQ93-F1
#
_cell.length_a   1.000
_cell.length_b   1.000
_cell.length_c   1.000
_cell.angle_alpha   90.00
_cell.angle_beta   90.00
_cell.angle_gamma   90.00
#
_symmetry.space_group_name_H-M   'P 1'
#
loop_
_entity.id
_entity.type
_entity.pdbx_description
1 polymer ?
#
loop_
_entity_poly.entity_id
_entity_poly.type
_entity_poly.pdbx_seq_one_letter_code
_entity_poly.pdbx_strand_id
1 'polypeptide(L)' 'MSERIVTLPIGTMVNQGPHEDDYPIITTEFVPVKILGPEKDHALPIEFVSGEPPGQWYWHQPERREKSEL' A
#
# COMPACT_ATOMS: atom_id res chain seq x y z
N MET A 1 10.00 6.93 -16.84
CA MET A 1 9.18 5.83 -16.29
C MET A 1 7.78 6.39 -16.10
N SER A 2 6.72 5.72 -16.57
CA SER A 2 5.35 6.22 -16.44
C SER A 2 4.92 6.22 -14.98
N GLU A 3 4.32 7.31 -14.51
CA GLU A 3 3.70 7.32 -13.18
C GLU A 3 2.53 6.33 -13.14
N ARG A 4 2.54 5.43 -12.15
CA ARG A 4 1.47 4.45 -11.95
C ARG A 4 0.64 4.88 -10.73
N ILE A 5 -0.53 5.44 -10.98
CA ILE A 5 -1.51 5.78 -9.96
C ILE A 5 -2.50 4.62 -9.84
N VAL A 6 -2.80 4.21 -8.61
CA VAL A 6 -3.80 3.20 -8.28
C VAL A 6 -4.73 3.74 -7.19
N THR A 7 -5.94 3.20 -7.09
CA THR A 7 -6.88 3.56 -6.03
C THR A 7 -6.95 2.42 -5.02
N LEU A 8 -6.57 2.68 -3.78
CA LEU A 8 -6.71 1.74 -2.68
C LEU A 8 -8.19 1.69 -2.25
N PRO A 9 -8.79 0.49 -2.16
CA PRO A 9 -10.16 0.34 -1.68
C PRO A 9 -10.25 0.57 -0.17
N ILE A 10 -11.46 0.91 0.30
CA ILE A 10 -11.78 1.01 1.73
C ILE A 10 -11.38 -0.28 2.46
N GLY A 11 -10.78 -0.15 3.64
CA GLY A 11 -10.31 -1.26 4.45
C GLY A 11 -8.91 -1.74 4.08
N THR A 12 -8.24 -1.10 3.13
CA THR A 12 -6.83 -1.37 2.84
C THR A 12 -5.95 -0.85 3.98
N MET A 13 -5.07 -1.71 4.48
CA MET A 13 -4.05 -1.37 5.47
C MET A 13 -2.77 -0.88 4.78
N VAL A 14 -2.22 0.22 5.27
CA VAL A 14 -0.95 0.80 4.83
C VAL A 14 -0.14 1.23 6.05
N ASN A 15 1.18 1.09 5.96
CA ASN A 15 2.09 1.19 7.10
C ASN A 15 3.15 2.27 6.85
N GLN A 16 3.61 2.90 7.93
CA GLN A 16 4.68 3.89 7.87
C GLN A 16 6.05 3.20 7.97
N GLY A 17 6.40 2.46 6.93
CA GLY A 17 7.59 1.62 6.91
C GLY A 17 7.31 0.33 6.13
N PRO A 18 8.34 -0.37 5.66
CA PRO A 18 8.16 -1.62 4.92
C PRO A 18 7.74 -2.80 5.81
N HIS A 19 7.72 -2.63 7.14
CA HIS A 19 7.37 -3.69 8.09
C HIS A 19 5.93 -3.52 8.60
N GLU A 20 5.24 -4.64 8.80
CA GLU A 20 3.81 -4.65 9.20
C GLU A 20 3.54 -4.13 10.61
N ASP A 21 4.58 -4.04 11.44
CA ASP A 21 4.49 -3.57 12.82
C ASP A 21 4.50 -2.02 12.94
N ASP A 22 4.76 -1.31 11.84
CA ASP A 22 4.94 0.15 11.84
C ASP A 22 3.62 0.90 11.60
N TYR A 23 3.02 1.43 12.68
CA TYR A 23 1.88 2.37 12.70
C TYR A 23 0.87 2.22 11.53
N PRO A 24 0.07 1.14 11.52
CA PRO A 24 -0.88 0.90 10.45
C PRO A 24 -2.00 1.93 10.44
N ILE A 25 -2.34 2.44 9.26
CA ILE A 25 -3.60 3.15 9.01
C ILE A 25 -4.47 2.29 8.09
N ILE A 26 -5.78 2.36 8.31
CA ILE A 26 -6.78 1.69 7.48
C ILE A 26 -7.52 2.77 6.72
N THR A 27 -7.50 2.67 5.39
CA THR A 27 -8.25 3.56 4.50
C THR A 27 -9.75 3.51 4.80
N THR A 28 -10.36 4.66 5.08
CA THR A 28 -11.80 4.81 5.35
C THR A 28 -12.59 5.22 4.10
N GLU A 29 -11.89 5.58 3.03
CA GLU A 29 -12.41 5.97 1.72
C GLU A 29 -11.56 5.35 0.60
N PHE A 30 -11.95 5.58 -0.66
CA PHE A 30 -11.13 5.19 -1.80
C PHE A 30 -9.98 6.18 -1.96
N VAL A 31 -8.75 5.72 -1.72
CA VAL A 31 -7.59 6.63 -1.66
C VAL A 31 -6.72 6.48 -2.91
N PRO A 32 -6.57 7.52 -3.74
CA PRO A 32 -5.63 7.50 -4.85
C PRO A 32 -4.18 7.61 -4.34
N VAL A 33 -3.33 6.68 -4.77
CA VAL A 33 -1.91 6.62 -4.42
C VAL A 33 -1.05 6.39 -5.66
N LYS A 34 0.16 6.93 -5.63
CA LYS A 34 1.20 6.76 -6.63
C LYS A 34 2.15 5.66 -6.18
N ILE A 35 2.42 4.68 -7.05
CA ILE A 35 3.44 3.67 -6.82
C ILE A 35 4.80 4.28 -7.15
N LEU A 36 5.69 4.33 -6.16
CA LEU A 36 6.99 4.99 -6.27
C LEU A 36 8.09 4.09 -6.87
N GLY A 37 7.89 2.77 -6.83
CA GLY A 37 8.92 1.83 -7.23
C GLY A 37 8.47 0.37 -7.20
N PRO A 38 9.42 -0.57 -7.31
CA PRO A 38 9.13 -2.00 -7.18
C PRO A 38 8.69 -2.35 -5.75
N GLU A 39 8.08 -3.52 -5.59
CA GLU A 39 7.79 -4.12 -4.29
C GLU A 39 9.09 -4.36 -3.51
N LYS A 40 9.04 -4.08 -2.20
CA LYS A 40 10.11 -4.30 -1.25
C LYS A 40 9.52 -4.93 0.00
N ASP A 41 10.08 -6.06 0.44
CA ASP A 41 9.63 -6.77 1.65
C ASP A 41 8.11 -7.05 1.65
N HIS A 42 7.58 -7.51 0.52
CA HIS A 42 6.14 -7.78 0.30
C HIS A 42 5.22 -6.54 0.35
N ALA A 43 5.78 -5.33 0.29
CA ALA A 43 5.03 -4.09 0.31
C ALA A 43 5.41 -3.16 -0.84
N LEU A 44 4.42 -2.48 -1.41
CA LEU A 44 4.62 -1.47 -2.46
C LEU A 44 4.86 -0.10 -1.82
N PRO A 45 5.97 0.60 -2.14
CA PRO A 45 6.16 1.98 -1.69
C PRO A 45 5.17 2.89 -2.41
N ILE A 46 4.40 3.64 -1.63
CA ILE A 46 3.34 4.51 -2.13
C ILE A 46 3.53 5.96 -1.66
N GLU A 47 2.95 6.87 -2.41
CA GLU A 47 2.73 8.26 -2.03
C GLU A 47 1.26 8.60 -2.25
N PHE A 48 0.64 9.24 -1.27
CA PHE A 48 -0.75 9.65 -1.39
C PHE A 48 -0.90 10.87 -2.28
N VAL A 49 -1.91 10.86 -3.14
CA VAL A 49 -2.15 11.96 -4.07
C VAL A 49 -2.73 13.19 -3.36
N SER A 50 -3.43 13.02 -2.23
CA SER A 50 -3.93 14.14 -1.43
C SER A 50 -4.21 13.75 0.02
N GLY A 51 -3.91 14.65 0.96
CA GLY A 51 -4.55 14.65 2.29
C GLY A 51 -3.87 13.83 3.39
N GLU A 52 -2.62 13.40 3.23
CA GLU A 52 -2.03 12.38 4.09
C GLU A 52 -0.87 12.85 4.99
N PRO A 53 -0.57 12.11 6.07
CA PRO A 53 0.44 12.48 7.04
C PRO A 53 1.85 12.35 6.45
N PRO A 54 2.82 13.14 6.96
CA PRO A 54 4.20 13.06 6.51
C PRO A 54 4.80 11.67 6.78
N GLY A 55 5.44 11.08 5.77
CA GLY A 55 6.08 9.77 5.90
C GLY A 55 6.27 9.06 4.58
N GLN A 56 7.09 8.01 4.58
CA GLN A 56 7.13 7.03 3.50
C GLN A 56 6.16 5.91 3.84
N TRP A 57 5.20 5.69 2.95
CA TRP A 57 4.12 4.74 3.16
C TRP A 57 4.31 3.50 2.30
N TYR A 58 3.82 2.38 2.81
CA TYR A 58 3.88 1.10 2.14
C TYR A 58 2.52 0.41 2.18
N TRP A 59 2.10 -0.12 1.04
CA TRP A 59 0.90 -0.93 0.91
C TRP A 59 1.29 -2.41 0.86
N HIS A 60 0.92 -3.15 1.89
CA HIS A 60 1.08 -4.60 1.96
C HIS A 60 -0.02 -5.26 1.13
N GLN A 61 0.39 -5.98 0.10
CA GLN A 61 -0.57 -6.78 -0.66
C GLN A 61 -0.92 -8.01 0.17
N PRO A 62 -2.19 -8.44 0.21
CA PRO A 62 -2.53 -9.70 0.86
C PRO A 62 -1.67 -10.80 0.25
N GLU A 63 -1.15 -11.70 1.08
CA GLU A 63 -0.38 -12.86 0.61
C GLU A 63 -1.13 -13.50 -0.56
N ARG A 64 -0.42 -13.72 -1.67
CA ARG A 64 -0.97 -14.53 -2.76
C ARG A 64 -1.26 -15.89 -2.14
N ARG A 65 -2.54 -16.14 -1.84
CA ARG A 65 -3.01 -17.49 -1.61
C ARG A 65 -2.79 -18.21 -2.93
N GLU A 66 -1.70 -18.97 -3.02
CA GLU A 66 -1.65 -20.04 -4.00
C GLU A 66 -2.94 -20.82 -3.79
N LYS A 67 -3.75 -20.94 -4.85
CA LYS A 67 -4.88 -21.86 -4.83
C LYS A 67 -4.25 -23.20 -4.54
N SER A 68 -4.33 -23.64 -3.29
CA SER A 68 -4.08 -25.03 -2.93
C SER A 68 -5.05 -25.81 -3.81
N GLU A 69 -4.51 -26.48 -4.82
CA GLU A 69 -5.27 -27.33 -5.71
C GLU A 69 -5.91 -28.42 -4.84
N LEU A 70 -7.20 -28.26 -4.56
CA LEU A 70 -8.07 -29.26 -3.94
C LEU A 70 -9.23 -29.53 -4.89
#